data_AF-A0A356BZJ9-F1
#
_entry.id   AF-A0A356BZJ9-F1
#
_cell.length_a   1.000
_cell.length_b   1.000
_cell.length_c   1.000
_cell.angle_alpha   90.00
_cell.angle_beta   90.00
_cell.angle_gamma   90.00
#
_symmetry.space_group_name_H-M   'P 1'
#
loop_
_entity.id
_entity.type
_entity.pdbx_description
1 polymer ?
#
loop_
_entity_poly.entity_id
_entity_poly.type
_entity_poly.pdbx_seq_one_letter_code
_entity_poly.pdbx_strand_id
1 'polypeptide(L)' 'GKKLVTNPYAEIFDKAVSPEKQGEIDAANRFLGMLVSAHNSGEEYDLRELAHEAEIPYETAQEIATHIQKRLDRYQRPQ' A
#
# COMPACT_ATOMS: atom_id res chain seq x y z
N GLY A 1 31.33 8.63 -32.74
CA GLY A 1 30.83 9.54 -31.69
C GLY A 1 30.70 8.77 -30.39
N LYS A 2 31.10 9.34 -29.25
CA LYS A 2 30.99 8.69 -27.94
C LYS A 2 29.55 8.85 -27.41
N LYS A 3 28.92 7.73 -27.03
CA LYS A 3 27.59 7.70 -26.40
C LYS A 3 27.67 8.40 -25.04
N LEU A 4 27.01 9.55 -24.90
CA LEU A 4 26.87 10.25 -23.63
C LEU A 4 25.91 9.44 -22.74
N VAL A 5 26.46 8.76 -21.73
CA VAL A 5 25.67 8.16 -20.65
C VAL A 5 25.41 9.27 -19.63
N THR A 6 24.21 9.80 -19.61
CA THR A 6 23.84 10.99 -18.81
C THR A 6 23.57 10.67 -17.34
N ASN A 7 23.32 9.40 -16.98
CA ASN A 7 23.22 8.94 -15.60
C ASN A 7 23.58 7.45 -15.49
N PRO A 8 24.74 7.08 -14.90
CA PRO A 8 25.16 5.69 -14.75
C PRO A 8 24.31 4.87 -13.77
N TYR A 9 23.40 5.52 -13.03
CA TYR A 9 22.50 4.88 -12.09
C TYR A 9 21.06 4.78 -12.61
N ALA A 10 20.74 5.33 -13.78
CA ALA A 10 19.37 5.30 -14.32
C ALA A 10 18.84 3.86 -14.45
N GLU A 11 19.68 2.92 -14.86
CA GLU A 11 19.34 1.49 -14.99
C GLU A 11 18.97 0.82 -13.66
N ILE A 12 19.38 1.40 -12.52
CA ILE A 12 19.04 0.88 -11.19
C ILE A 12 17.60 1.26 -10.81
N PHE A 13 17.11 2.40 -11.31
CA PHE A 13 15.82 2.99 -10.94
C PHE A 13 14.75 2.81 -12.02
N ASP A 14 15.13 2.58 -13.28
CA ASP A 14 14.22 2.21 -14.40
C ASP A 14 13.85 0.72 -14.38
N LYS A 15 13.54 0.18 -13.19
CA LYS A 15 12.93 -1.15 -13.13
C LYS A 15 11.45 -0.99 -13.49
N ALA A 16 11.14 -1.29 -14.75
CA ALA A 16 9.76 -1.41 -15.19
C ALA A 16 9.03 -2.42 -14.28
N VAL A 17 8.01 -1.93 -13.57
CA VAL A 17 7.11 -2.78 -12.79
C VAL A 17 6.24 -3.53 -13.80
N SER A 18 6.15 -4.86 -13.66
CA SER A 18 5.29 -5.63 -14.55
C SER A 18 3.81 -5.24 -14.33
N PRO A 19 2.93 -5.36 -15.34
CA PRO A 19 1.52 -5.04 -15.19
C PRO A 19 0.85 -5.78 -14.02
N GLU A 20 1.23 -7.04 -13.79
CA GLU A 20 0.74 -7.86 -12.69
C GLU A 20 1.15 -7.24 -11.35
N LYS A 21 2.43 -6.83 -11.24
CA LYS A 21 2.93 -6.23 -10.02
C LYS A 21 2.32 -4.85 -9.76
N GLN A 22 2.04 -4.09 -10.82
CA GLN A 22 1.32 -2.83 -10.71
C GLN A 22 -0.12 -3.05 -10.20
N GLY A 23 -0.80 -4.08 -10.69
CA GLY A 23 -2.13 -4.48 -10.20
C GLY A 23 -2.15 -4.82 -8.71
N GLU A 24 -1.15 -5.56 -8.23
CA GLU A 24 -1.00 -5.84 -6.79
C GLU A 24 -0.82 -4.56 -5.95
N ILE A 25 -0.01 -3.62 -6.43
CA ILE A 25 0.23 -2.33 -5.76
C ILE A 25 -1.06 -1.51 -5.72
N ASP A 26 -1.80 -1.46 -6.83
CA ASP A 26 -3.03 -0.70 -6.94
C ASP A 26 -4.10 -1.27 -6.00
N ALA A 27 -4.20 -2.60 -5.90
CA ALA A 27 -5.12 -3.27 -4.98
C ALA A 27 -4.77 -2.99 -3.50
N ALA A 28 -3.48 -3.05 -3.15
CA ALA A 28 -3.01 -2.70 -1.81
C ALA A 28 -3.30 -1.22 -1.46
N ASN A 29 -3.14 -0.31 -2.43
CA ASN A 29 -3.44 1.11 -2.24
C ASN A 29 -4.94 1.37 -2.02
N ARG A 30 -5.82 0.69 -2.78
CA ARG A 30 -7.27 0.76 -2.56
C ARG A 30 -7.63 0.31 -1.15
N PHE A 31 -7.13 -0.85 -0.73
CA PHE A 31 -7.34 -1.37 0.62
C PHE A 31 -6.91 -0.38 1.71
N LEU A 32 -5.71 0.19 1.59
CA LEU A 32 -5.18 1.18 2.52
C LEU A 32 -6.08 2.42 2.63
N GLY A 33 -6.57 2.93 1.50
CA GLY A 33 -7.48 4.07 1.47
C GLY A 33 -8.78 3.79 2.23
N MET A 34 -9.36 2.62 2.02
CA MET A 34 -10.59 2.20 2.72
C MET A 34 -10.34 2.00 4.22
N LEU A 35 -9.27 1.31 4.59
CA LEU A 35 -8.91 1.07 5.99
C LEU A 35 -8.72 2.37 6.78
N VAL A 36 -7.98 3.33 6.21
CA VAL A 36 -7.75 4.63 6.87
C VAL A 36 -9.05 5.43 6.97
N SER A 37 -9.90 5.40 5.94
CA SER A 37 -11.19 6.09 5.95
C SER A 37 -12.13 5.52 7.01
N ALA A 38 -12.25 4.19 7.08
CA ALA A 38 -13.02 3.50 8.09
C ALA A 38 -12.51 3.80 9.51
N HIS A 39 -11.19 3.70 9.72
CA HIS A 39 -10.56 4.03 11.02
C HIS A 39 -10.84 5.48 11.45
N ASN A 40 -10.77 6.44 10.53
CA ASN A 40 -11.01 7.86 10.83
C ASN A 40 -12.49 8.19 11.04
N SER A 41 -13.41 7.42 10.46
CA SER A 41 -14.85 7.61 10.66
C SER A 41 -15.31 7.24 12.09
N GLY A 42 -14.53 6.40 12.78
CA GLY A 42 -14.90 5.83 14.08
C GLY A 42 -15.98 4.74 13.99
N GLU A 43 -16.37 4.34 12.77
CA GLU A 43 -17.28 3.22 12.54
C GLU A 43 -16.56 1.87 12.73
N GLU A 44 -17.30 0.85 13.17
CA GLU A 44 -16.80 -0.52 13.14
C GLU A 44 -16.73 -1.01 11.69
N TYR A 45 -15.61 -1.65 11.33
CA TYR A 45 -15.40 -2.19 9.99
C TYR A 45 -14.94 -3.64 10.05
N ASP A 46 -15.40 -4.46 9.10
CA ASP A 46 -14.91 -5.82 8.90
C ASP A 46 -13.75 -5.82 7.89
N LEU A 47 -12.58 -6.25 8.37
CA LEU A 47 -11.38 -6.37 7.56
C LEU A 47 -11.55 -7.32 6.37
N ARG A 48 -12.40 -8.35 6.50
CA ARG A 48 -12.67 -9.32 5.44
C ARG A 48 -13.49 -8.70 4.31
N GLU A 49 -14.45 -7.85 4.63
CA GLU A 49 -15.23 -7.10 3.64
C GLU A 49 -14.34 -6.09 2.91
N LEU A 50 -13.53 -5.33 3.63
CA LEU A 50 -12.57 -4.39 3.02
C LEU A 50 -11.55 -5.09 2.11
N ALA A 51 -11.08 -6.27 2.49
CA ALA A 51 -10.19 -7.07 1.65
C ALA A 51 -10.88 -7.54 0.36
N HIS A 52 -12.14 -7.97 0.48
CA HIS A 52 -12.94 -8.39 -0.66
C HIS A 52 -13.19 -7.24 -1.64
N GLU A 53 -13.59 -6.07 -1.14
CA GLU A 53 -13.82 -4.87 -1.96
C GLU A 53 -12.54 -4.35 -2.63
N ALA A 54 -11.39 -4.53 -1.98
CA ALA A 54 -10.10 -4.15 -2.55
C ALA A 54 -9.58 -5.14 -3.60
N GLU A 55 -10.19 -6.32 -3.70
CA GLU A 55 -9.71 -7.47 -4.47
C GLU A 55 -8.32 -7.94 -4.02
N ILE A 56 -8.06 -7.96 -2.71
CA ILE A 56 -6.82 -8.51 -2.14
C ILE A 56 -7.08 -9.76 -1.30
N PRO A 57 -6.10 -10.69 -1.20
CA PRO A 57 -6.18 -11.80 -0.28
C PRO A 57 -6.34 -11.31 1.16
N TYR A 58 -7.16 -12.01 1.95
CA TYR A 58 -7.43 -11.64 3.33
C TYR A 58 -6.16 -11.67 4.19
N GLU A 59 -5.26 -12.62 3.94
CA GLU A 59 -3.97 -12.72 4.61
C GLU A 59 -3.13 -11.46 4.37
N THR A 60 -3.10 -10.96 3.13
CA THR A 60 -2.42 -9.71 2.78
C THR A 60 -3.06 -8.50 3.47
N ALA A 61 -4.39 -8.45 3.54
CA ALA A 61 -5.12 -7.40 4.27
C ALA A 61 -4.75 -7.39 5.77
N GLN A 62 -4.64 -8.56 6.40
CA GLN A 62 -4.24 -8.70 7.80
C GLN A 62 -2.82 -8.18 8.05
N GLU A 63 -1.87 -8.54 7.18
CA GLU A 63 -0.49 -8.06 7.27
C GLU A 63 -0.43 -6.52 7.17
N ILE A 64 -1.08 -5.96 6.15
CA ILE A 64 -1.13 -4.51 5.93
C ILE A 64 -1.78 -3.81 7.14
N ALA A 65 -2.93 -4.28 7.61
CA ALA A 65 -3.63 -3.68 8.74
C ALA A 65 -2.81 -3.72 10.02
N THR A 66 -2.13 -4.84 10.31
CA THR A 66 -1.24 -4.98 11.46
C THR A 66 -0.10 -3.96 11.43
N HIS A 67 0.47 -3.71 10.25
CA HIS A 67 1.53 -2.72 10.09
C HIS A 67 1.04 -1.28 10.23
N ILE A 68 -0.17 -1.00 9.75
CA ILE A 68 -0.77 0.34 9.75
C ILE A 68 -1.32 0.71 11.13
N GLN A 69 -2.04 -0.18 11.82
CA GLN A 69 -2.57 0.07 13.17
C GLN A 69 -1.45 0.49 14.13
N LYS A 70 -0.31 -0.23 14.12
CA LYS A 70 0.88 0.14 14.93
C LYS A 70 1.39 1.56 14.66
N ARG A 71 1.19 2.08 13.44
CA ARG A 71 1.55 3.45 13.08
C ARG A 71 0.47 4.42 13.51
N LEU A 72 -0.80 4.14 13.21
CA LEU A 72 -1.93 4.99 13.58
C LEU A 72 -1.99 5.21 15.10
N ASP A 73 -1.84 4.15 15.90
CA ASP A 73 -1.85 4.22 17.37
C ASP A 73 -0.71 5.08 17.93
N ARG A 74 0.44 5.08 17.25
CA ARG A 74 1.61 5.87 17.65
C ARG A 74 1.37 7.37 17.46
N TYR A 75 0.62 7.77 16.43
CA TYR A 75 0.32 9.17 16.14
C TYR A 75 -0.91 9.70 16.90
N GLN A 76 -1.71 8.84 17.53
CA GLN A 76 -2.84 9.23 18.37
C GLN A 76 -2.49 9.50 19.84
N ARG A 77 -1.26 9.22 20.28
CA ARG A 77 -0.82 9.59 21.63
C ARG A 77 -0.45 11.08 21.67
N PRO A 78 -1.15 11.92 22.46
CA PRO A 78 -0.71 13.29 22.68
C PRO A 78 0.65 13.25 23.40
N GLN A 79 1.59 14.07 22.91
CA GLN A 79 2.78 14.46 23.66
C GLN A 79 2.39 15.33 24.86
#